data_AF-A0A9E4GTF7-F1
#
_entry.id   AF-A0A9E4GTF7-F1
#
_cell.length_a   1.000
_cell.length_b   1.000
_cell.length_c   1.000
_cell.angle_alpha   90.00
_cell.angle_beta   90.00
_cell.angle_gamma   90.00
#
_symmetry.space_group_name_H-M   'P 1'
#
loop_
_entity.id
_entity.type
_entity.pdbx_description
1 polymer ?
#
loop_
_entity_poly.entity_id
_entity_poly.type
_entity_poly.pdbx_seq_one_letter_code
_entity_poly.pdbx_strand_id
1 'polypeptide(L)' 'MFTDLTPGTFVRHPEHPEWGLGQVQSAIGNRVTANFEHAGKKLINTDVVSLTVVRAASPAAGGSPPS' A
#
# COMPACT_ATOMS: atom_id res chain seq x y z
N MET A 1 -13.50 3.87 5.88
CA MET A 1 -12.53 4.40 4.92
C MET A 1 -11.40 3.39 4.80
N PHE A 2 -11.51 2.40 3.91
CA PHE A 2 -10.38 1.54 3.57
C PHE A 2 -9.75 2.17 2.34
N THR A 3 -8.81 3.06 2.59
CA THR A 3 -8.07 3.80 1.56
C THR A 3 -7.50 2.79 0.56
N ASP A 4 -7.90 2.90 -0.69
CA ASP A 4 -7.60 2.00 -1.80
C ASP A 4 -6.15 1.52 -1.79
N LEU A 5 -5.91 0.30 -1.30
CA LEU A 5 -4.61 -0.37 -1.29
C LEU A 5 -4.28 -0.85 -2.70
N THR A 6 -4.13 0.08 -3.63
CA THR A 6 -3.85 -0.20 -5.03
C THR A 6 -2.35 -0.33 -5.28
N PRO A 7 -1.94 -1.04 -6.34
CA PRO A 7 -0.55 -1.06 -6.80
C PRO A 7 0.03 0.35 -6.90
N GLY A 8 1.21 0.56 -6.31
CA GLY A 8 1.89 1.84 -6.25
C GLY A 8 1.67 2.63 -4.95
N THR A 9 0.67 2.27 -4.14
CA THR A 9 0.42 2.89 -2.83
C THR A 9 1.51 2.50 -1.84
N PHE A 10 2.02 3.47 -1.08
CA PHE A 10 3.00 3.23 -0.02
C PHE A 10 2.32 3.09 1.34
N VAL A 11 2.71 2.05 2.06
CA VAL A 11 2.12 1.59 3.31
C VAL A 11 3.20 1.29 4.35
N ARG A 12 2.80 1.25 5.62
CA ARG A 12 3.61 0.73 6.74
C ARG A 12 2.84 -0.31 7.52
N HIS A 13 3.56 -1.31 8.00
CA HIS A 13 3.02 -2.33 8.89
C HIS A 13 3.07 -1.81 10.33
N PRO A 14 1.94 -1.66 11.04
CA PRO A 14 1.93 -1.11 12.40
C PRO A 14 2.67 -2.01 13.40
N GLU A 15 2.57 -3.33 13.25
CA GLU A 15 3.23 -4.30 14.13
C GLU A 15 4.69 -4.57 13.75
N HIS A 16 5.12 -4.17 12.55
CA HIS A 16 6.48 -4.39 12.04
C HIS A 16 7.08 -3.10 11.48
N PRO A 17 7.32 -2.09 12.34
CA PRO A 17 7.92 -0.83 11.90
C PRO A 17 9.32 -1.02 11.33
N GLU A 18 10.02 -2.08 11.74
CA GLU A 18 11.36 -2.46 11.27
C GLU A 18 11.42 -2.83 9.78
N TRP A 19 10.28 -3.20 9.17
CA TRP A 19 10.23 -3.53 7.74
C TRP A 19 10.41 -2.31 6.84
N GLY A 20 10.23 -1.10 7.40
CA GLY A 20 10.36 0.16 6.68
C GLY A 20 9.12 0.49 5.85
N LEU A 21 9.29 1.29 4.80
CA LEU A 21 8.21 1.63 3.89
C LEU A 21 7.95 0.43 2.95
N GLY A 22 6.68 0.07 2.80
CA GLY A 22 6.22 -0.94 1.85
C GLY A 22 5.53 -0.29 0.66
N GLN A 23 5.82 -0.72 -0.56
CA GLN A 23 5.02 -0.37 -1.72
C GLN A 23 4.10 -1.52 -2.08
N VAL A 24 2.81 -1.26 -2.20
CA VAL A 24 1.83 -2.24 -2.67
C VAL A 24 2.15 -2.59 -4.12
N GLN A 25 2.37 -3.87 -4.38
CA GLN A 25 2.58 -4.42 -5.71
C GLN A 25 1.26 -4.91 -6.30
N SER A 26 0.38 -5.48 -5.47
CA SER A 26 -0.92 -6.03 -5.87
C SER A 26 -1.84 -6.13 -4.67
N ALA A 27 -3.14 -5.95 -4.88
CA ALA A 27 -4.16 -6.21 -3.88
C ALA A 27 -5.32 -6.99 -4.51
N ILE A 28 -5.60 -8.16 -3.95
CA ILE A 28 -6.64 -9.06 -4.44
C ILE A 28 -7.54 -9.39 -3.25
N GLY A 29 -8.72 -8.77 -3.24
CA GLY A 29 -9.62 -8.82 -2.07
C GLY A 29 -8.94 -8.26 -0.83
N ASN A 30 -8.88 -9.06 0.24
CA ASN A 30 -8.23 -8.74 1.51
C ASN A 30 -6.73 -9.12 1.55
N ARG A 31 -6.15 -9.61 0.45
CA ARG A 31 -4.74 -10.01 0.38
C ARG A 31 -3.95 -8.96 -0.38
N VAL A 32 -3.04 -8.30 0.31
CA VAL A 32 -2.20 -7.23 -0.23
C VAL A 32 -0.75 -7.68 -0.25
N THR A 33 -0.16 -7.75 -1.43
CA THR A 33 1.27 -8.00 -1.59
C THR A 33 1.97 -6.65 -1.61
N ALA A 34 2.86 -6.40 -0.65
CA ALA A 34 3.68 -5.22 -0.59
C ALA A 34 5.16 -5.59 -0.52
N ASN A 35 6.01 -4.82 -1.20
CA ASN A 35 7.46 -4.94 -1.09
C ASN A 35 7.99 -3.89 -0.12
N PHE A 36 8.49 -4.35 1.02
CA PHE A 36 9.06 -3.54 2.08
C PHE A 36 10.57 -3.39 1.91
N GLU A 37 11.11 -2.22 2.26
CA GLU A 37 12.54 -1.88 2.11
C GLU A 37 13.48 -2.86 2.83
N HIS A 38 13.15 -3.26 4.06
CA HIS A 38 14.03 -4.10 4.89
C HIS A 38 13.60 -5.56 4.97
N ALA A 39 12.34 -5.86 4.66
CA ALA A 39 11.77 -7.21 4.75
C ALA A 39 11.51 -7.86 3.38
N GLY A 40 11.65 -7.10 2.29
CA GLY A 40 11.32 -7.54 0.94
C GLY A 40 9.81 -7.74 0.75
N LYS A 41 9.44 -8.61 -0.19
CA LYS A 41 8.04 -8.89 -0.53
C LYS A 41 7.33 -9.67 0.58
N LYS A 42 6.24 -9.11 1.10
CA LYS A 42 5.36 -9.74 2.09
C LYS A 42 3.91 -9.72 1.61
N LEU A 43 3.20 -10.80 1.92
CA LEU A 43 1.76 -10.91 1.72
C LEU A 43 1.06 -10.59 3.04
N ILE A 44 0.22 -9.57 3.05
CA ILE A 44 -0.49 -9.08 4.22
C ILE A 44 -1.98 -9.36 4.06
N ASN A 45 -2.61 -9.86 5.11
CA ASN A 45 -4.05 -10.03 5.18
C ASN A 45 -4.66 -8.81 5.87
N THR A 46 -5.37 -7.98 5.11
CA THR A 46 -5.96 -6.73 5.62
C THR A 46 -7.22 -6.93 6.45
N ASP A 47 -7.74 -8.15 6.50
CA ASP A 47 -8.80 -8.55 7.43
C ASP A 47 -8.28 -8.67 8.87
N VAL A 48 -6.99 -9.00 9.00
CA VAL A 48 -6.31 -9.19 10.29
C VAL A 48 -5.49 -7.95 10.66
N VAL A 49 -4.78 -7.36 9.70
CA VAL A 49 -3.88 -6.24 9.93
C VAL A 49 -4.28 -5.03 9.09
N SER A 50 -4.59 -3.92 9.75
CA SER A 50 -4.86 -2.65 9.07
C SER A 50 -3.54 -1.92 8.73
N LEU A 51 -3.14 -1.98 7.47
CA LEU A 51 -1.97 -1.25 6.98
C LEU A 51 -2.18 0.27 7.05
N THR A 52 -1.15 1.01 7.46
CA THR A 52 -1.20 2.47 7.47
C THR A 52 -0.73 3.00 6.12
N VAL A 53 -1.62 3.64 5.37
CA VAL A 53 -1.26 4.31 4.12
C VAL A 53 -0.45 5.57 4.42
N VAL A 54 0.77 5.61 3.89
CA VAL A 54 1.69 6.76 4.04
C VAL A 54 1.56 7.70 2.84
N ARG A 55 1.42 7.13 1.64
CA ARG A 55 1.25 7.88 0.39
C ARG A 55 0.40 7.07 -0.57
N ALA A 56 -0.71 7.64 -1.04
CA ALA A 56 -1.51 7.03 -2.10
C ALA A 56 -0.67 6.88 -3.37
N ALA A 57 -0.96 5.85 -4.17
CA ALA A 57 -0.39 5.75 -5.51
C ALA A 57 -0.64 7.08 -6.24
N SER A 58 0.41 7.65 -6.83
CA SER A 58 0.24 8.83 -7.69
C SER A 58 -0.75 8.46 -8.78
N PRO A 59 -1.87 9.19 -8.96
CA PRO A 59 -2.67 9.04 -10.15
C PRO A 59 -1.83 9.60 -11.30
N ALA A 60 -1.09 8.73 -11.99
CA ALA A 60 -0.36 9.14 -13.18
C ALA A 60 -1.39 9.69 -14.19
N ALA A 61 -1.38 11.01 -14.38
CA ALA A 61 -1.90 11.77 -15.51
C ALA A 61 -3.22 11.27 -16.13
N GLY A 62 -4.35 11.75 -15.61
CA GLY A 62 -5.67 11.49 -16.17
C GLY A 62 -6.65 12.62 -15.92
N GLY A 63 -6.24 13.86 -16.21
CA GLY A 63 -7.13 15.02 -16.20
C GLY A 63 -6.41 16.30 -15.85
N SER A 64 -6.05 17.09 -16.86
CA SER A 64 -5.98 18.53 -16.68
C SER A 64 -7.27 18.99 -15.99
N PRO A 65 -7.24 19.88 -14.99
CA PRO A 65 -8.47 20.56 -14.57
C PRO A 65 -9.01 21.31 -15.80
N PRO A 66 -10.28 21.11 -16.22
CA PRO A 66 -10.89 22.05 -17.13
C PRO A 66 -11.21 23.36 -16.39
N SER A 67 -10.80 24.44 -17.05
CA SER A 67 -11.04 25.88 -16.80
C SER A 67 -10.19 26.57 -15.74
#